data_AF-A0A2D8Z7D1-F1
#
_entry.id   AF-A0A2D8Z7D1-F1
#
_cell.length_a   1.000
_cell.length_b   1.000
_cell.length_c   1.000
_cell.angle_alpha   90.00
_cell.angle_beta   90.00
_cell.angle_gamma   90.00
#
_symmetry.space_group_name_H-M   'P 1'
#
loop_
_entity.id
_entity.type
_entity.pdbx_description
1 polymer ?
#
loop_
_entity_poly.entity_id
_entity_poly.type
_entity_poly.pdbx_seq_one_letter_code
_entity_poly.pdbx_strand_id
1 'polypeptide(L)'
;MSSESDRNERMEKIVSLCKRRGFIFQSAEMYGGMNGCWDYGPLGAELKRNLKDYWWKKNVTEREDIVGMDGSILTHQEVLKASGHVGGFSDPMSDCLLSRARLRADQVPEQSGTAVWYSGAKHEDSGWSVDSEFAV
;
A
#
# COMPACT_ATOMS: atom_id res chain seq x y z
N MET A 1 -2.15 29.52 -3.57
CA MET A 1 -1.92 28.14 -3.13
C MET A 1 -3.06 27.31 -3.72
N SER A 2 -2.77 26.29 -4.53
CA SER A 2 -3.79 25.44 -5.18
C SER A 2 -4.55 24.65 -4.12
N SER A 3 -5.88 24.57 -4.27
CA SER A 3 -6.74 23.85 -3.32
C SER A 3 -6.58 22.33 -3.45
N GLU A 4 -6.92 21.57 -2.41
CA GLU A 4 -6.94 20.09 -2.40
C GLU A 4 -7.71 19.52 -3.62
N SER A 5 -8.83 20.17 -3.97
CA SER A 5 -9.68 19.82 -5.10
C SER A 5 -8.95 19.94 -6.44
N ASP A 6 -8.23 21.05 -6.65
CA ASP A 6 -7.49 21.29 -7.90
C ASP A 6 -6.39 20.24 -8.13
N ARG A 7 -5.76 19.78 -7.04
CA ARG A 7 -4.74 18.73 -7.11
C ARG A 7 -5.34 17.40 -7.55
N ASN A 8 -6.51 17.06 -7.01
CA ASN A 8 -7.21 15.82 -7.37
C ASN A 8 -7.65 15.83 -8.83
N GLU A 9 -8.26 16.92 -9.31
CA GLU A 9 -8.63 17.07 -10.73
C GLU A 9 -7.43 16.96 -11.67
N ARG A 10 -6.28 17.53 -11.28
CA ARG A 10 -5.05 17.42 -12.06
C ARG A 10 -4.55 15.97 -12.11
N MET A 11 -4.60 15.26 -10.98
CA MET A 11 -4.20 13.85 -10.93
C MET A 11 -5.11 12.98 -11.80
N GLU A 12 -6.42 13.21 -11.78
CA GLU A 12 -7.35 12.50 -12.66
C GLU A 12 -7.04 12.73 -14.16
N LYS A 13 -6.70 13.96 -14.53
CA LYS A 13 -6.27 14.28 -15.91
C LYS A 13 -5.00 13.52 -16.30
N ILE A 14 -4.04 13.39 -15.39
CA ILE A 14 -2.80 12.62 -15.61
C ILE A 14 -3.11 11.13 -15.78
N VAL A 15 -3.91 10.55 -14.88
CA VAL A 15 -4.30 9.14 -14.94
C VAL A 15 -5.03 8.83 -16.26
N SER A 16 -5.96 9.70 -16.67
CA SER A 16 -6.67 9.59 -17.94
C SER A 16 -5.72 9.64 -19.15
N LEU A 17 -4.72 10.52 -19.12
CA LEU A 17 -3.69 10.59 -20.16
C LEU A 17 -2.85 9.31 -20.21
N CYS A 18 -2.40 8.82 -19.05
CA CYS A 18 -1.59 7.61 -18.94
C CYS A 18 -2.31 6.39 -19.53
N LYS A 19 -3.59 6.23 -19.19
CA LYS A 19 -4.42 5.14 -19.73
C LYS A 19 -4.63 5.28 -21.23
N ARG A 20 -5.01 6.46 -21.72
CA ARG A 20 -5.30 6.70 -23.16
C ARG A 20 -4.08 6.60 -24.06
N ARG A 21 -2.88 6.92 -23.56
CA ARG A 21 -1.65 6.96 -24.36
C ARG A 21 -0.77 5.72 -24.18
N GLY A 22 -1.20 4.74 -23.38
CA GLY A 22 -0.44 3.50 -23.20
C GLY A 22 0.82 3.67 -22.35
N PHE A 23 0.71 4.45 -21.27
CA PHE A 23 1.75 4.52 -20.24
C PHE A 23 1.52 3.48 -19.13
N ILE A 24 0.39 3.56 -18.43
CA ILE A 24 0.11 2.73 -17.26
C ILE A 24 -1.35 2.26 -17.31
N PHE A 25 -1.56 0.99 -17.02
CA PHE A 25 -2.87 0.33 -16.93
C PHE A 25 -3.05 -0.33 -15.57
N GLN A 26 -4.31 -0.47 -15.15
CA GLN A 26 -4.62 -1.27 -13.97
C GLN A 26 -4.34 -2.73 -14.28
N SER A 27 -3.53 -3.40 -13.44
CA SER A 27 -3.22 -4.81 -13.72
C SER A 27 -4.48 -5.67 -13.57
N ALA A 28 -4.63 -6.64 -14.47
CA ALA A 28 -5.82 -7.49 -14.59
C ALA A 28 -7.14 -6.71 -14.70
N GLU A 29 -7.14 -5.55 -15.38
CA GLU A 29 -8.31 -4.66 -15.51
C GLU A 29 -9.58 -5.42 -16.00
N MET A 30 -9.43 -6.32 -16.97
CA MET A 30 -10.54 -7.12 -17.51
C MET A 30 -11.16 -8.09 -16.49
N TYR A 31 -10.47 -8.37 -15.39
CA TYR A 31 -10.87 -9.31 -14.34
C TYR A 31 -11.22 -8.59 -13.02
N GLY A 32 -11.49 -7.30 -13.05
CA GLY A 32 -11.84 -6.50 -11.87
C GLY A 32 -10.66 -5.77 -11.22
N GLY A 33 -9.45 -5.92 -11.76
CA GLY A 33 -8.27 -5.19 -11.31
C GLY A 33 -7.64 -5.74 -10.03
N MET A 34 -6.31 -5.66 -9.94
CA MET A 34 -5.57 -5.96 -8.71
C MET A 34 -5.02 -4.70 -8.07
N ASN A 35 -5.65 -4.25 -6.98
CA ASN A 35 -5.20 -3.07 -6.24
C ASN A 35 -3.71 -3.20 -5.84
N GLY A 36 -2.93 -2.15 -6.08
CA GLY A 36 -1.49 -2.16 -5.81
C GLY A 36 -0.63 -2.71 -6.95
N CYS A 37 -1.23 -3.19 -8.05
CA CYS A 37 -0.50 -3.72 -9.20
C CYS A 37 -0.88 -2.99 -10.49
N TRP A 38 0.12 -2.67 -11.32
CA TRP A 38 -0.04 -1.93 -12.56
C TRP A 38 0.85 -2.45 -13.66
N ASP A 39 0.33 -2.42 -14.89
CA ASP A 39 1.04 -2.85 -16.09
C ASP A 39 1.50 -1.64 -16.89
N TYR A 40 2.76 -1.64 -17.34
CA TYR A 40 3.31 -0.59 -18.18
C TYR A 40 3.00 -0.88 -19.64
N GLY A 41 2.31 0.05 -20.31
CA GLY A 41 2.08 0.01 -21.75
C GLY A 41 3.33 0.35 -22.56
N PRO A 42 3.26 0.39 -23.91
CA PRO A 42 4.43 0.58 -24.76
C PRO A 42 5.23 1.84 -24.44
N LEU A 43 4.58 3.00 -24.31
CA LEU A 43 5.25 4.25 -23.97
C LEU A 43 5.73 4.28 -22.52
N GLY A 44 5.00 3.63 -21.62
CA GLY A 44 5.38 3.51 -20.22
C GLY A 44 6.61 2.66 -20.01
N ALA A 45 6.74 1.56 -20.76
CA ALA A 45 7.90 0.67 -20.73
C ALA A 45 9.15 1.41 -21.19
N GLU A 46 9.07 2.13 -22.31
CA GLU A 46 10.17 2.97 -22.83
C GLU A 46 10.55 4.08 -21.86
N LEU A 47 9.57 4.81 -21.31
CA LEU A 47 9.83 5.84 -20.30
C LEU A 47 10.53 5.27 -19.07
N LYS A 48 10.02 4.15 -18.53
CA LYS A 48 10.60 3.46 -17.38
C LYS A 48 12.02 3.00 -17.67
N ARG A 49 12.29 2.49 -18.88
CA ARG A 49 13.64 2.08 -19.30
C ARG A 49 14.59 3.26 -19.39
N ASN A 50 14.21 4.32 -20.11
CA ASN A 50 15.02 5.52 -20.27
C ASN A 50 15.39 6.15 -18.91
N LEU A 51 14.45 6.17 -17.97
CA LEU A 51 14.71 6.69 -16.63
C LEU A 51 15.70 5.81 -15.84
N LYS A 52 15.54 4.49 -15.89
CA LYS A 52 16.47 3.54 -15.26
C LYS A 52 17.88 3.64 -15.84
N ASP A 53 17.98 3.69 -17.17
CA ASP A 53 19.26 3.76 -17.88
C ASP A 53 19.98 5.09 -17.60
N TYR A 54 19.23 6.20 -17.57
CA TYR A 54 19.78 7.49 -17.18
C TYR A 54 20.30 7.48 -15.74
N TRP A 55 19.50 6.96 -14.80
CA TRP A 55 19.90 6.87 -13.40
C TRP A 55 21.15 6.00 -13.22
N TRP A 56 21.22 4.85 -13.89
CA TRP A 56 22.37 3.96 -13.85
C TRP A 56 23.62 4.64 -14.39
N LYS A 57 23.51 5.30 -15.55
CA LYS A 57 24.62 6.04 -16.15
C LYS A 57 25.15 7.11 -15.19
N LYS A 58 24.25 7.93 -14.63
CA LYS A 58 24.63 9.05 -13.77
C LYS A 58 25.25 8.64 -12.44
N ASN A 59 24.77 7.54 -11.85
CA ASN A 59 25.22 7.15 -10.52
C ASN A 59 26.30 6.09 -10.56
N VAL A 60 26.21 5.09 -11.46
CA VAL A 60 27.11 3.94 -11.47
C VAL A 60 28.22 4.11 -12.51
N THR A 61 27.90 4.57 -13.72
CA THR A 61 28.91 4.65 -14.80
C THR A 61 29.79 5.91 -14.69
N GLU A 62 29.19 7.05 -14.34
CA GLU A 62 29.90 8.33 -14.30
C GLU A 62 30.60 8.62 -12.96
N ARG A 63 30.33 7.84 -11.90
CA ARG A 63 30.96 8.02 -10.59
C ARG A 63 31.87 6.85 -10.26
N GLU A 64 33.01 7.15 -9.63
CA GLU A 64 34.00 6.14 -9.24
C GLU A 64 33.71 5.47 -7.89
N ASP A 65 32.78 6.03 -7.10
CA ASP A 65 32.48 5.61 -5.73
C ASP A 65 31.26 4.68 -5.61
N ILE A 66 30.61 4.31 -6.72
CA ILE A 66 29.40 3.49 -6.73
C ILE A 66 29.61 2.27 -7.65
N VAL A 67 29.34 1.08 -7.12
CA VAL A 67 29.44 -0.19 -7.86
C VAL A 67 28.05 -0.74 -8.15
N GLY A 68 27.83 -1.16 -9.38
CA GLY A 68 26.58 -1.80 -9.79
C GLY A 68 26.47 -3.23 -9.25
N MET A 69 25.30 -3.61 -8.76
CA MET A 69 24.97 -4.96 -8.30
C MET A 69 23.55 -5.32 -8.75
N ASP A 70 23.33 -6.58 -9.11
CA ASP A 70 22.02 -7.16 -9.36
C ASP A 70 21.86 -8.43 -8.52
N GLY A 71 20.77 -8.50 -7.75
CA GLY A 71 20.54 -9.51 -6.71
C GLY A 71 19.22 -10.25 -6.91
N SER A 72 19.11 -11.45 -6.32
CA SER A 72 17.88 -12.24 -6.41
C SER A 72 16.74 -11.62 -5.61
N ILE A 73 15.50 -11.69 -6.14
CA ILE A 73 14.30 -11.25 -5.42
C ILE A 73 13.96 -12.23 -4.27
N LEU A 74 14.07 -13.53 -4.55
CA LEU A 74 13.88 -14.55 -3.51
C LEU A 74 15.03 -14.46 -2.50
N THR A 75 14.66 -14.21 -1.24
CA THR A 75 15.60 -13.88 -0.17
C THR A 75 15.45 -14.87 0.98
N HIS A 76 16.57 -15.36 1.52
CA HIS A 76 16.58 -16.28 2.64
C HIS A 76 16.01 -15.62 3.92
N GLN A 77 15.17 -16.33 4.67
CA GLN A 77 14.47 -15.75 5.82
C GLN A 77 15.41 -15.17 6.88
N GLU A 78 16.55 -15.82 7.15
CA GLU A 78 17.54 -15.32 8.12
C GLU A 78 18.11 -13.94 7.74
N VAL A 79 18.19 -13.59 6.46
CA VAL A 79 18.59 -12.24 6.02
C VAL A 79 17.54 -11.20 6.41
N LEU A 80 16.26 -11.54 6.28
CA LEU A 80 15.14 -10.67 6.66
C LEU A 80 15.04 -10.52 8.20
N LYS A 81 15.40 -11.55 8.96
CA LYS A 81 15.51 -11.46 10.43
C LYS A 81 16.68 -10.58 10.84
N ALA A 82 17.87 -10.83 10.30
CA ALA A 82 19.08 -10.08 10.63
C ALA A 82 18.98 -8.59 10.28
N SER A 83 18.29 -8.25 9.18
CA SER A 83 18.02 -6.85 8.80
C SER A 83 16.86 -6.20 9.57
N GLY A 84 16.16 -6.93 10.42
CA GLY A 84 15.04 -6.42 11.23
C GLY A 84 13.70 -6.32 10.51
N HIS A 85 13.61 -6.66 9.22
CA HIS A 85 12.36 -6.60 8.45
C HIS A 85 11.24 -7.44 9.07
N VAL A 86 11.56 -8.62 9.59
CA VAL A 86 10.57 -9.52 10.21
C VAL A 86 9.89 -8.91 11.44
N GLY A 87 10.61 -8.09 12.21
CA GLY A 87 10.09 -7.48 13.43
C GLY A 87 9.58 -6.04 13.27
N GLY A 88 10.09 -5.31 12.26
CA GLY A 88 9.89 -3.87 12.15
C GLY A 88 9.22 -3.38 10.87
N PHE A 89 9.09 -4.20 9.83
CA PHE A 89 8.46 -3.80 8.57
C PHE A 89 6.98 -4.17 8.55
N SER A 90 6.18 -3.49 9.36
CA SER A 90 4.72 -3.65 9.44
C SER A 90 4.02 -2.30 9.62
N ASP A 91 2.83 -2.18 9.06
CA ASP A 91 1.95 -1.04 9.24
C ASP A 91 0.81 -1.40 10.21
N PRO A 92 0.34 -0.48 11.07
CA PRO A 92 -0.78 -0.74 11.97
C PRO A 92 -2.07 -0.89 11.15
N MET A 93 -2.82 -1.95 11.43
CA MET A 93 -4.07 -2.29 10.74
C MET A 93 -5.24 -2.26 11.73
N SER A 94 -6.39 -1.76 11.30
CA SER A 94 -7.63 -1.75 12.06
C SER A 94 -8.76 -2.37 11.24
N ASP A 95 -9.62 -3.15 11.90
CA ASP A 95 -10.78 -3.81 11.32
C ASP A 95 -12.05 -3.01 11.65
N CYS A 96 -12.80 -2.60 10.61
CA CYS A 96 -14.13 -2.06 10.83
C CYS A 96 -15.15 -3.20 10.94
N LEU A 97 -15.72 -3.42 12.12
CA LEU A 97 -16.68 -4.52 12.36
C LEU A 97 -17.96 -4.41 11.51
N LEU A 98 -18.35 -3.19 11.12
CA LEU A 98 -19.55 -2.93 10.32
C LEU A 98 -19.34 -3.24 8.83
N SER A 99 -18.25 -2.73 8.25
CA SER A 99 -17.97 -2.91 6.82
C SER A 99 -17.12 -4.14 6.52
N ARG A 100 -16.52 -4.75 7.56
CA ARG A 100 -15.48 -5.79 7.46
C ARG A 100 -14.27 -5.38 6.64
N ALA A 101 -14.06 -4.07 6.48
CA ALA A 101 -12.90 -3.53 5.78
C ALA A 101 -11.68 -3.55 6.71
N ARG A 102 -10.53 -3.94 6.14
CA ARG A 102 -9.21 -3.78 6.76
C ARG A 102 -8.61 -2.46 6.29
N LEU A 103 -8.35 -1.58 7.24
CA LEU A 103 -7.85 -0.23 6.99
C LEU A 103 -6.49 -0.06 7.65
N ARG A 104 -5.61 0.71 7.01
CA ARG A 104 -4.38 1.19 7.63
C ARG A 104 -4.74 2.20 8.72
N ALA A 105 -4.43 1.88 9.98
CA ALA A 105 -4.86 2.67 11.13
C ALA A 105 -4.31 4.10 11.10
N ASP A 106 -3.11 4.30 10.53
CA ASP A 106 -2.48 5.60 10.35
C ASP A 106 -3.15 6.48 9.28
N GLN A 107 -3.99 5.88 8.42
CA GLN A 107 -4.71 6.58 7.35
C GLN A 107 -6.18 6.84 7.70
N VAL A 108 -6.64 6.39 8.86
CA VAL A 108 -8.00 6.62 9.33
C VAL A 108 -7.96 7.86 10.23
N PRO A 109 -8.64 8.96 9.87
CA PRO A 109 -8.74 10.12 10.74
C PRO A 109 -9.46 9.75 12.04
N GLU A 110 -9.07 10.37 13.14
CA GLU A 110 -9.76 10.22 14.41
C GLU A 110 -11.25 10.53 14.25
N GLN A 111 -12.10 9.58 14.62
CA GLN A 111 -13.54 9.78 14.60
C GLN A 111 -14.01 10.13 16.01
N SER A 112 -14.76 11.22 16.13
CA SER A 112 -15.51 11.51 17.34
C SER A 112 -16.74 10.59 17.40
N GLY A 113 -16.92 9.90 18.53
CA GLY A 113 -18.02 8.96 18.70
C GLY A 113 -18.15 8.49 20.15
N THR A 114 -19.27 7.83 20.44
CA THR A 114 -19.45 7.15 21.74
C THR A 114 -18.97 5.71 21.57
N ALA A 115 -17.81 5.38 22.13
CA ALA A 115 -17.37 4.00 22.25
C ALA A 115 -18.10 3.39 23.45
N VAL A 116 -18.93 2.37 23.20
CA VAL A 116 -19.59 1.63 24.28
C VAL A 116 -18.73 0.43 24.61
N TRP A 117 -18.16 0.44 25.81
CA TRP A 117 -17.37 -0.64 26.35
C TRP A 117 -18.26 -1.49 27.25
N TYR A 118 -18.33 -2.79 26.96
CA TYR A 118 -19.00 -3.74 27.83
C TYR A 118 -17.94 -4.49 28.63
N SER A 119 -18.14 -4.60 29.94
CA SER A 119 -17.26 -5.39 30.83
C SER A 119 -17.48 -6.90 30.70
N GLY A 120 -18.43 -7.31 29.86
CA GLY A 120 -18.75 -8.70 29.59
C GLY A 120 -20.10 -8.88 28.92
N ALA A 121 -20.40 -10.11 28.51
CA ALA A 121 -21.70 -10.52 28.01
C ALA A 121 -22.14 -11.80 28.68
N LYS A 122 -23.44 -11.92 29.01
CA LYS A 122 -24.03 -13.14 29.56
C LYS A 122 -25.31 -13.46 28.80
N HIS A 123 -25.46 -14.72 28.39
CA HIS A 123 -26.67 -15.23 27.75
C HIS A 123 -27.43 -16.08 28.77
N GLU A 124 -28.61 -15.61 29.18
CA GLU A 124 -29.38 -16.20 30.28
C GLU A 124 -29.83 -17.65 29.98
N ASP A 125 -30.19 -17.96 28.73
CA ASP A 125 -30.73 -19.28 28.36
C ASP A 125 -29.66 -20.36 28.15
N SER A 126 -28.42 -19.97 27.82
CA SER A 126 -27.33 -20.92 27.53
C SER A 126 -26.28 -20.99 28.64
N GLY A 127 -26.36 -20.11 29.63
CA GLY A 127 -25.36 -19.98 30.70
C GLY A 127 -23.99 -19.48 30.23
N TRP A 128 -23.86 -19.07 28.96
CA TRP A 128 -22.61 -18.56 28.40
C TRP A 128 -22.30 -17.18 28.96
N SER A 129 -21.06 -16.98 29.41
CA SER A 129 -20.55 -15.65 29.78
C SER A 129 -19.12 -15.43 29.31
N VAL A 130 -18.80 -14.18 29.01
CA VAL A 130 -17.44 -13.68 28.75
C VAL A 130 -17.23 -12.45 29.62
N ASP A 131 -16.14 -12.44 30.40
CA ASP A 131 -15.74 -11.33 31.28
C ASP A 131 -14.61 -10.47 30.66
N SER A 132 -14.41 -10.58 29.34
CA SER A 132 -13.41 -9.81 28.62
C SER A 132 -14.01 -8.49 28.15
N GLU A 133 -13.26 -7.40 28.31
CA GLU A 133 -13.62 -6.12 27.70
C GLU A 133 -13.61 -6.25 26.17
N PHE A 134 -14.73 -5.89 25.53
CA PHE A 134 -14.79 -5.75 24.08
C PHE A 134 -15.50 -4.46 23.71
N ALA A 135 -14.94 -3.77 22.71
CA ALA A 135 -15.57 -2.62 22.09
C ALA A 135 -16.55 -3.12 21.01
N VAL A 136 -17.72 -2.47 20.93
CA VAL A 136 -18.66 -2.60 19.81
C VAL A 136 -18.71 -1.28 19.07
#